data_AF-A0A0P9M7L2-F1
#
_entry.id   AF-A0A0P9M7L2-F1
#
_cell.length_a   1.000
_cell.length_b   1.000
_cell.length_c   1.000
_cell.angle_alpha   90.00
_cell.angle_beta   90.00
_cell.angle_gamma   90.00
#
_symmetry.space_group_name_H-M   'P 1'
#
loop_
_entity.id
_entity.type
_entity.pdbx_description
1 polymer ?
#
loop_
_entity_poly.entity_id
_entity_poly.type
_entity_poly.pdbx_seq_one_letter_code
_entity_poly.pdbx_strand_id
1 'polypeptide(L)'
;MTEITVVSDFRRRDIAAGGQGAPLVPAFHEALFDDNKDHRAVLNIGGFSNLSLIESDRPVEGFDCGPGNVLLDAWIQSQRHESYDKDGAWAASGEVDQALLKKLLSDQFFLTKGPKS
;
A
#
# COMPACT_ATOMS: atom_id res chain seq x y z
N MET A 1 -11.15 -6.09 -30.30
CA MET A 1 -9.92 -5.33 -29.93
C MET A 1 -10.26 -3.85 -29.96
N THR A 2 -9.58 -3.00 -29.20
CA THR A 2 -9.98 -1.60 -29.01
C THR A 2 -9.51 -0.64 -30.10
N GLU A 3 -8.65 -1.06 -31.03
CA GLU A 3 -8.06 -0.22 -32.11
C GLU A 3 -7.31 1.04 -31.63
N ILE A 4 -6.95 1.07 -30.34
CA ILE A 4 -6.24 2.17 -29.71
C ILE A 4 -4.84 1.67 -29.34
N THR A 5 -3.82 2.52 -29.51
CA THR A 5 -2.46 2.24 -29.03
C THR A 5 -2.47 2.02 -27.51
N VAL A 6 -1.94 0.87 -27.07
CA VAL A 6 -1.89 0.49 -25.65
C VAL A 6 -0.46 0.55 -25.14
N VAL A 7 -0.23 1.28 -24.05
CA VAL A 7 1.01 1.22 -23.26
C VAL A 7 0.74 0.34 -22.04
N SER A 8 1.57 -0.69 -21.82
CA SER A 8 1.42 -1.66 -20.73
C SER A 8 2.77 -2.20 -20.27
N ASP A 9 2.78 -3.10 -19.28
CA ASP A 9 3.99 -3.77 -18.75
C ASP A 9 5.02 -2.85 -18.07
N PHE A 10 4.54 -1.80 -17.39
CA PHE A 10 5.39 -0.79 -16.74
C PHE A 10 6.37 -1.35 -15.69
N ARG A 11 6.02 -2.45 -15.00
CA ARG A 11 6.81 -2.99 -13.87
C ARG A 11 8.08 -3.70 -14.32
N ARG A 12 8.03 -4.41 -15.44
CA ARG A 12 9.16 -5.25 -15.87
C ARG A 12 10.41 -4.45 -16.19
N ARG A 13 10.26 -3.22 -16.69
CA ARG A 13 11.41 -2.36 -16.98
C ARG A 13 12.14 -1.94 -15.70
N ASP A 14 11.40 -1.65 -14.62
CA ASP A 14 11.99 -1.31 -13.32
C ASP A 14 12.77 -2.50 -12.73
N ILE A 15 12.16 -3.69 -12.76
CA ILE A 15 12.82 -4.93 -12.33
C ILE A 15 14.09 -5.20 -13.15
N ALA A 16 14.03 -5.02 -14.47
CA ALA A 16 15.19 -5.18 -15.36
C ALA A 16 16.31 -4.14 -15.10
N ALA A 17 15.98 -2.99 -14.51
CA ALA A 17 16.92 -1.98 -14.07
C ALA A 17 17.45 -2.21 -12.64
N GLY A 18 17.05 -3.29 -11.97
CA GLY A 18 17.44 -3.63 -10.60
C GLY A 18 16.51 -3.08 -9.51
N GLY A 19 15.37 -2.49 -9.89
CA GLY A 19 14.33 -2.04 -8.97
C GLY A 19 13.40 -3.17 -8.51
N GLN A 20 12.43 -2.83 -7.66
CA GLN A 20 11.46 -3.78 -7.07
C GLN A 20 10.22 -3.99 -7.94
N GLY A 21 10.01 -3.18 -8.98
CA GLY A 21 8.78 -3.17 -9.79
C GLY A 21 7.57 -2.54 -9.09
N ALA A 22 7.77 -2.01 -7.88
CA ALA A 22 6.75 -1.39 -7.04
C ALA A 22 7.40 -0.61 -5.87
N PRO A 23 6.70 0.39 -5.29
CA PRO A 23 5.54 1.08 -5.87
C PRO A 23 5.97 2.00 -7.02
N LEU A 24 5.25 1.99 -8.16
CA LEU A 24 5.54 2.89 -9.31
C LEU A 24 4.87 4.27 -9.20
N VAL A 25 3.93 4.41 -8.26
CA VAL A 25 3.15 5.63 -8.03
C VAL A 25 3.90 6.82 -7.41
N PRO A 26 5.05 6.69 -6.71
CA PRO A 26 5.67 7.83 -6.03
C PRO A 26 6.01 9.01 -6.97
N ALA A 27 6.55 8.74 -8.16
CA ALA A 27 6.84 9.80 -9.14
C ALA A 27 5.57 10.53 -9.63
N PHE A 28 4.44 9.82 -9.70
CA PHE A 28 3.16 10.42 -10.04
C PHE A 28 2.58 11.22 -8.87
N HIS A 29 2.74 10.74 -7.63
CA HIS A 29 2.35 11.47 -6.43
C HIS A 29 3.15 12.77 -6.27
N GLU A 30 4.45 12.76 -6.53
CA GLU A 30 5.29 13.96 -6.57
C GLU A 30 4.74 15.00 -7.56
N ALA A 31 4.51 14.58 -8.81
CA ALA A 31 4.03 15.47 -9.86
C ALA A 31 2.67 16.13 -9.55
N LEU A 32 1.82 15.49 -8.74
CA LEU A 32 0.51 16.00 -8.36
C LEU A 32 0.47 16.72 -7.02
N PHE A 33 1.27 16.25 -6.06
CA PHE A 33 1.16 16.59 -4.65
C PHE A 33 2.44 17.16 -4.07
N ASP A 34 3.43 17.58 -4.87
CA ASP A 34 4.48 18.46 -4.38
C ASP A 34 4.06 19.93 -4.49
N ASP A 35 4.29 20.71 -3.44
CA ASP A 35 4.03 22.16 -3.35
C ASP A 35 5.27 22.94 -2.88
N ASN A 36 6.41 22.27 -2.74
CA ASN A 36 7.69 22.82 -2.29
C ASN A 36 7.65 23.54 -0.93
N LYS A 37 6.67 23.23 -0.07
CA LYS A 37 6.50 23.91 1.23
C LYS A 37 6.42 22.96 2.41
N ASP A 38 5.72 21.83 2.25
CA ASP A 38 5.44 20.92 3.36
C ASP A 38 5.82 19.47 3.04
N HIS A 39 6.18 18.73 4.09
CA HIS A 39 6.36 17.28 3.99
C HIS A 39 4.99 16.62 3.80
N ARG A 40 4.86 15.78 2.78
CA ARG A 40 3.61 15.11 2.45
C ARG A 40 3.76 13.61 2.38
N ALA A 41 2.71 12.93 2.84
CA ALA A 41 2.62 11.49 2.85
C ALA A 41 1.34 11.09 2.09
N VAL A 42 1.50 10.36 0.99
CA VAL A 42 0.37 9.83 0.21
C VAL A 42 0.25 8.35 0.50
N LEU A 43 -0.81 7.97 1.23
CA LEU A 43 -1.09 6.60 1.62
C LEU A 43 -2.19 6.02 0.73
N ASN A 44 -1.86 4.96 -0.01
CA ASN A 44 -2.84 4.14 -0.69
C ASN A 44 -3.14 2.90 0.16
N ILE A 45 -4.43 2.64 0.42
CA ILE A 45 -4.91 1.47 1.16
C ILE A 45 -5.71 0.58 0.19
N GLY A 46 -5.00 -0.29 -0.53
CA GLY A 46 -5.60 -1.32 -1.39
C GLY A 46 -5.68 -2.66 -0.67
N GLY A 47 -5.52 -3.77 -1.40
CA GLY A 47 -5.27 -5.07 -0.76
C GLY A 47 -4.03 -5.03 0.13
N PHE A 48 -2.96 -4.39 -0.37
CA PHE A 48 -1.78 -3.98 0.38
C PHE A 48 -1.72 -2.45 0.45
N SER A 49 -1.15 -1.95 1.54
CA SER A 49 -0.96 -0.52 1.76
C SER A 49 0.43 -0.08 1.34
N ASN A 50 0.54 1.07 0.67
CA ASN A 50 1.83 1.67 0.31
C ASN A 50 1.83 3.17 0.57
N LEU A 51 3.00 3.69 0.89
CA LEU A 51 3.22 5.09 1.23
C LEU A 51 4.18 5.71 0.22
N SER A 52 3.91 6.94 -0.18
CA SER A 52 4.90 7.83 -0.80
C SER A 52 5.18 9.00 0.13
N LEU A 53 6.45 9.25 0.43
CA LEU A 53 6.93 10.37 1.22
C LEU A 53 7.55 11.41 0.28
N ILE A 54 6.99 12.61 0.30
CA ILE A 54 7.40 13.76 -0.51
C ILE A 54 7.98 14.79 0.45
N GLU A 55 9.28 15.04 0.35
CA GLU A 55 10.03 16.01 1.13
C GLU A 55 10.74 16.97 0.17
N SER A 56 10.69 18.28 0.43
CA SER A 56 11.18 19.29 -0.53
C SER A 56 12.70 19.27 -0.75
N ASP A 57 13.44 18.64 0.15
CA ASP A 57 14.91 18.56 0.16
C ASP A 57 15.44 17.14 -0.09
N ARG A 58 14.58 16.15 -0.37
CA ARG A 58 14.98 14.75 -0.60
C ARG A 58 14.26 14.12 -1.79
N PRO A 59 14.89 13.14 -2.44
CA PRO A 59 14.19 12.30 -3.41
C PRO A 59 12.96 11.65 -2.77
N VAL A 60 11.88 11.54 -3.53
CA VAL A 60 10.66 10.87 -3.08
C VAL A 60 10.95 9.41 -2.75
N GLU A 61 10.48 8.99 -1.58
CA GLU A 61 10.61 7.62 -1.11
C GLU A 61 9.26 6.90 -1.16
N GLY A 62 9.27 5.61 -1.49
CA GLY A 62 8.09 4.78 -1.52
C GLY A 62 8.33 3.40 -0.94
N PHE A 63 7.37 2.88 -0.18
CA PHE A 63 7.46 1.53 0.38
C PHE A 63 6.08 0.95 0.71
N ASP A 64 6.00 -0.37 0.72
CA ASP A 64 4.85 -1.10 1.22
C ASP A 64 4.83 -1.11 2.75
N CYS A 65 3.66 -0.84 3.30
CA CYS A 65 3.40 -0.81 4.74
C CYS A 65 2.90 -2.15 5.27
N GLY A 66 2.52 -3.07 4.37
CA GLY A 66 1.96 -4.38 4.71
C GLY A 66 0.51 -4.53 4.24
N PRO A 67 -0.29 -5.42 4.85
CA PRO A 67 -1.67 -5.64 4.45
C PRO A 67 -2.51 -4.38 4.67
N GLY A 68 -3.30 -4.02 3.66
CA GLY A 68 -4.40 -3.06 3.78
C GLY A 68 -5.68 -3.83 4.02
N ASN A 69 -6.49 -3.98 2.99
CA ASN A 69 -7.81 -4.65 3.07
C ASN A 69 -7.74 -6.17 2.89
N VAL A 70 -6.64 -6.74 2.34
CA VAL A 70 -6.61 -8.16 1.92
C VAL A 70 -6.98 -9.15 3.02
N LEU A 71 -6.54 -8.91 4.26
CA LEU A 71 -6.85 -9.79 5.39
C LEU A 71 -8.26 -9.55 5.96
N LEU A 72 -8.74 -8.30 5.91
CA LEU A 72 -10.09 -7.95 6.34
C LEU A 72 -11.13 -8.56 5.40
N ASP A 73 -10.92 -8.40 4.09
CA ASP A 73 -11.77 -8.94 3.04
C ASP A 73 -11.79 -10.48 3.08
N ALA A 74 -10.62 -11.11 3.24
CA ALA A 74 -10.55 -12.56 3.39
C ALA A 74 -11.32 -13.06 4.64
N TRP A 75 -11.21 -12.32 5.76
CA TRP A 75 -11.87 -12.70 7.00
C TRP A 75 -13.39 -12.59 6.88
N ILE A 76 -13.91 -11.45 6.42
CA ILE A 76 -15.36 -11.27 6.29
C ILE A 76 -15.97 -12.18 5.22
N GLN A 77 -15.25 -12.44 4.13
CA GLN A 77 -15.66 -13.41 3.12
C GLN A 77 -15.79 -14.82 3.71
N SER A 78 -14.88 -15.19 4.62
CA SER A 78 -14.91 -16.50 5.27
C SER A 78 -16.02 -16.63 6.33
N GLN A 79 -16.34 -15.55 7.05
CA GLN A 79 -17.25 -15.58 8.19
C GLN A 79 -18.70 -15.23 7.83
N ARG A 80 -18.89 -14.32 6.86
CA ARG A 80 -20.19 -13.74 6.51
C ARG A 80 -20.54 -13.87 5.03
N HIS A 81 -19.62 -14.38 4.20
CA HIS A 81 -19.77 -14.46 2.75
C HIS A 81 -19.98 -13.10 2.06
N GLU A 82 -19.52 -12.02 2.69
CA GLU A 82 -19.50 -10.67 2.13
C GLU A 82 -18.11 -10.38 1.55
N SER A 83 -18.03 -9.59 0.47
CA SER A 83 -16.76 -9.38 -0.24
C SER A 83 -15.79 -8.41 0.46
N TYR A 84 -16.28 -7.53 1.32
CA TYR A 84 -15.49 -6.58 2.12
C TYR A 84 -16.31 -6.07 3.31
N ASP A 85 -15.63 -5.55 4.35
CA ASP A 85 -16.29 -4.93 5.50
C ASP A 85 -16.70 -3.49 5.18
N LYS A 86 -17.97 -3.31 4.86
CA LYS A 86 -18.50 -2.01 4.46
C LYS A 86 -18.38 -0.99 5.58
N ASP A 87 -17.68 0.11 5.29
CA ASP A 87 -17.42 1.22 6.20
C ASP A 87 -16.70 0.80 7.50
N GLY A 88 -16.08 -0.39 7.52
CA GLY A 88 -15.48 -0.96 8.73
C GLY A 88 -16.50 -1.30 9.83
N ALA A 89 -17.79 -1.43 9.47
CA ALA A 89 -18.87 -1.56 10.45
C ALA A 89 -18.78 -2.85 11.27
N TRP A 90 -18.35 -3.96 10.65
CA TRP A 90 -18.18 -5.22 11.37
C TRP A 90 -16.98 -5.16 12.30
N ALA A 91 -15.84 -4.65 11.84
CA ALA A 91 -14.66 -4.44 12.68
C ALA A 91 -14.96 -3.51 13.87
N ALA A 92 -15.67 -2.41 13.65
CA ALA A 92 -16.05 -1.44 14.70
C ALA A 92 -17.02 -2.02 15.75
N SER A 93 -17.72 -3.10 15.44
CA SER A 93 -18.61 -3.78 16.40
C SER A 93 -17.88 -4.73 17.36
N GLY A 94 -16.60 -5.02 17.09
CA GLY A 94 -15.78 -5.92 17.89
C GLY A 94 -14.84 -5.21 18.84
N GLU A 95 -14.04 -6.00 19.55
CA GLU A 95 -12.94 -5.52 20.40
C GLU A 95 -11.62 -6.08 19.89
N VAL A 96 -10.55 -5.28 19.99
CA VAL A 96 -9.22 -5.70 19.55
C VAL A 96 -8.62 -6.69 20.55
N ASP A 97 -8.34 -7.91 20.10
CA ASP A 97 -7.50 -8.86 20.82
C ASP A 97 -6.03 -8.42 20.74
N GLN A 98 -5.54 -7.84 21.85
CA GLN A 98 -4.17 -7.32 21.96
C GLN A 98 -3.10 -8.41 21.82
N ALA A 99 -3.38 -9.65 22.25
CA ALA A 99 -2.42 -10.75 22.14
C ALA A 99 -2.28 -11.19 20.68
N LEU A 100 -3.39 -11.27 19.96
CA LEU A 100 -3.39 -11.55 18.52
C LEU A 100 -2.71 -10.41 17.73
N LEU A 101 -3.05 -9.15 18.02
CA LEU A 101 -2.45 -7.99 17.36
C LEU A 101 -0.92 -8.00 17.53
N LYS A 102 -0.43 -8.22 18.75
CA LYS A 102 1.00 -8.30 19.03
C LYS A 102 1.68 -9.43 18.26
N LYS A 103 1.02 -10.58 18.13
CA LYS A 103 1.53 -11.72 17.34
C LYS A 103 1.63 -11.36 15.86
N LEU A 104 0.61 -10.73 15.28
CA LEU A 104 0.61 -10.35 13.86
C LEU A 104 1.69 -9.29 13.55
N LEU A 105 1.84 -8.29 14.42
CA LEU A 105 2.88 -7.25 14.27
C LEU A 105 4.30 -7.76 14.51
N SER A 106 4.49 -8.98 15.02
CA SER A 106 5.81 -9.57 15.22
C SER A 106 6.42 -10.20 13.96
N ASP A 107 5.69 -10.19 12.84
CA ASP A 107 6.22 -10.64 11.55
C ASP A 107 7.47 -9.83 11.14
N GLN A 108 8.47 -10.51 10.56
CA GLN A 108 9.72 -9.87 10.14
C GLN A 108 9.51 -8.73 9.15
N PHE A 109 8.46 -8.79 8.32
CA PHE A 109 8.12 -7.71 7.41
C PHE A 109 7.98 -6.37 8.12
N PHE A 110 7.41 -6.34 9.34
CA PHE A 110 7.24 -5.09 10.10
C PHE A 110 8.51 -4.64 10.82
N LEU A 111 9.49 -5.53 10.98
CA LEU A 111 10.77 -5.23 11.65
C LEU A 111 11.82 -4.62 10.70
N THR A 112 11.62 -4.71 9.38
CA THR A 112 12.51 -4.12 8.38
C THR A 112 12.27 -2.61 8.20
N LYS A 113 13.36 -1.86 7.97
CA LYS A 113 13.37 -0.42 7.67
C LYS A 113 13.77 -0.15 6.23
N GLY A 114 13.31 0.95 5.67
CA GLY A 114 13.63 1.40 4.31
C GLY A 114 12.70 0.81 3.24
N PRO A 115 13.03 1.02 1.95
CA PRO A 115 12.21 0.57 0.82
C PRO A 115 12.02 -0.94 0.84
N LYS A 116 10.75 -1.37 0.84
CA LYS A 116 10.34 -2.77 0.81
C LYS A 116 9.06 -2.92 0.01
N SER A 117 8.92 -4.06 -0.66
CA SER A 117 7.73 -4.50 -1.38
C SER A 117 7.63 -6.02 -1.27
#